data_AF-A0A1M7EPQ9-F1
#
_entry.id   AF-A0A1M7EPQ9-F1
#
_cell.length_a   1.000
_cell.length_b   1.000
_cell.length_c   1.000
_cell.angle_alpha   90.00
_cell.angle_beta   90.00
_cell.angle_gamma   90.00
#
_symmetry.space_group_name_H-M   'P 1'
#
loop_
_entity.id
_entity.type
_entity.pdbx_description
1 polymer ?
#
loop_
_entity_poly.entity_id
_entity_poly.type
_entity_poly.pdbx_seq_one_letter_code
_entity_poly.pdbx_strand_id
1 'polypeptide(L)'
;MGPVAASTVLTAEEEAVAVAFRRHTLLPLDDCLYALQATIPQLSRSALHRCFQRHGISRLPLTEDGASAPKKRFREYPIGYLHVDFAEMQTEEGRQ
;
A
#
# COMPACT_ATOMS: atom_id res chain seq x y z
N MET A 1 -3.48 12.14 27.87
CA MET A 1 -4.07 12.35 26.53
C MET A 1 -3.19 11.64 25.52
N GLY A 2 -3.74 10.69 24.76
CA GLY A 2 -3.03 10.02 23.66
C GLY A 2 -2.82 10.98 22.47
N PRO A 3 -1.97 10.61 21.50
CA PRO A 3 -1.65 11.49 20.38
C PRO A 3 -2.92 11.90 19.63
N VAL A 4 -3.05 13.21 19.44
CA VAL A 4 -4.17 13.87 18.75
C VAL A 4 -4.20 13.41 17.29
N ALA A 5 -5.41 13.31 16.73
CA ALA A 5 -5.67 12.81 15.39
C ALA A 5 -4.69 13.38 14.35
N ALA A 6 -4.03 12.47 13.62
CA ALA A 6 -3.08 12.83 12.57
C ALA A 6 -3.78 13.76 11.56
N SER A 7 -3.18 14.93 11.34
CA SER A 7 -3.62 15.97 10.40
C SER A 7 -4.25 15.35 9.13
N THR A 8 -5.54 15.59 8.95
CA THR A 8 -6.31 15.16 7.79
C THR A 8 -6.08 16.20 6.69
N VAL A 9 -5.13 15.93 5.80
CA VAL A 9 -4.95 16.72 4.58
C VAL A 9 -6.12 16.53 3.61
N LEU A 10 -6.85 15.42 3.74
CA LEU A 10 -8.03 15.11 2.94
C LEU A 10 -9.31 15.63 3.60
N THR A 11 -10.19 16.17 2.77
CA THR A 11 -11.58 16.43 3.11
C THR A 11 -12.36 15.13 3.32
N ALA A 12 -13.50 15.20 4.00
CA ALA A 12 -14.35 14.03 4.24
C ALA A 12 -14.85 13.37 2.93
N GLU A 13 -15.06 14.18 1.89
CA GLU A 13 -15.50 13.70 0.57
C GLU A 13 -14.37 12.93 -0.15
N GLU A 14 -13.17 13.49 -0.18
CA GLU A 14 -11.98 12.83 -0.75
C GLU A 14 -11.67 11.52 -0.02
N GLU A 15 -11.83 11.50 1.31
CA GLU A 15 -11.66 10.30 2.12
C GLU A 15 -12.70 9.22 1.76
N ALA A 16 -13.96 9.61 1.59
CA ALA A 16 -15.02 8.68 1.18
C ALA A 16 -14.77 8.09 -0.22
N VAL A 17 -14.33 8.93 -1.17
CA VAL A 17 -13.99 8.49 -2.54
C VAL A 17 -12.83 7.50 -2.49
N ALA A 18 -11.75 7.80 -1.77
CA ALA A 18 -10.60 6.90 -1.66
C ALA A 18 -10.96 5.55 -1.03
N VAL A 19 -11.78 5.55 0.02
CA VAL A 19 -12.25 4.35 0.70
C VAL A 19 -13.15 3.50 -0.21
N ALA A 20 -14.11 4.13 -0.90
CA ALA A 20 -14.97 3.44 -1.86
C ALA A 20 -14.13 2.84 -3.00
N PHE A 21 -13.23 3.62 -3.58
CA PHE A 21 -12.35 3.18 -4.66
C PHE A 21 -11.54 1.94 -4.26
N ARG A 22 -10.93 1.94 -3.07
CA ARG A 22 -10.14 0.81 -2.58
C ARG A 22 -10.98 -0.45 -2.35
N ARG A 23 -12.21 -0.31 -1.85
CA ARG A 23 -13.12 -1.44 -1.63
C ARG A 23 -13.62 -2.06 -2.94
N HIS A 24 -13.78 -1.26 -3.99
CA HIS A 24 -14.27 -1.74 -5.29
C HIS A 24 -13.17 -2.32 -6.17
N THR A 25 -12.00 -1.70 -6.19
CA THR A 25 -10.93 -2.07 -7.13
C THR A 25 -9.95 -3.09 -6.57
N LEU A 26 -9.84 -3.19 -5.23
CA LEU A 26 -8.85 -4.05 -4.56
C LEU A 26 -7.43 -3.87 -5.13
N LEU A 27 -7.11 -2.67 -5.61
CA LEU A 27 -5.77 -2.35 -6.10
C LEU A 27 -4.80 -2.16 -4.95
N PRO A 28 -3.48 -2.38 -5.13
CA PRO A 28 -2.41 -1.96 -4.24
C PRO A 28 -2.42 -0.46 -3.90
N LEU A 29 -1.74 -0.08 -2.80
CA LEU A 29 -1.74 1.32 -2.29
C LEU A 29 -1.25 2.32 -3.34
N ASP A 30 -0.15 1.98 -4.01
CA ASP A 30 0.52 2.86 -4.98
C ASP A 30 -0.31 3.01 -6.27
N ASP A 31 -1.00 1.94 -6.69
CA ASP A 31 -1.93 2.00 -7.82
C ASP A 31 -3.16 2.85 -7.50
N CYS A 32 -3.69 2.76 -6.27
CA CYS A 32 -4.74 3.66 -5.82
C CYS A 32 -4.27 5.12 -5.78
N LEU A 33 -3.04 5.37 -5.38
CA LEU A 33 -2.46 6.72 -5.36
C LEU A 33 -2.40 7.28 -6.79
N TYR A 34 -1.87 6.50 -7.74
CA TYR A 34 -1.76 6.93 -9.13
C TYR A 34 -3.13 7.22 -9.76
N ALA A 35 -4.11 6.33 -9.54
CA ALA A 35 -5.48 6.52 -10.04
C ALA A 35 -6.18 7.76 -9.45
N LEU A 36 -5.99 8.02 -8.15
CA LEU A 36 -6.62 9.15 -7.47
C LEU A 36 -5.87 10.47 -7.66
N GLN A 37 -4.61 10.46 -8.08
CA GLN A 37 -3.79 11.65 -8.32
C GLN A 37 -4.43 12.58 -9.36
N ALA A 38 -5.12 12.01 -10.36
CA ALA A 38 -5.82 12.77 -11.39
C ALA A 38 -7.00 13.59 -10.84
N THR A 39 -7.62 13.13 -9.76
CA THR A 39 -8.76 13.81 -9.11
C THR A 39 -8.31 14.67 -7.93
N ILE A 40 -7.26 14.23 -7.22
CA ILE A 40 -6.75 14.86 -5.99
C ILE A 40 -5.24 15.05 -6.14
N PRO A 41 -4.77 16.13 -6.80
CA PRO A 41 -3.35 16.30 -7.10
C PRO A 41 -2.48 16.46 -5.84
N GLN A 42 -3.03 17.04 -4.76
CA GLN A 42 -2.37 17.17 -3.45
C GLN A 42 -2.29 15.86 -2.64
N LEU A 43 -2.80 14.74 -3.16
CA LEU A 43 -2.80 13.47 -2.45
C LEU A 43 -1.37 12.95 -2.29
N SER A 44 -0.95 12.78 -1.03
CA SER A 44 0.32 12.14 -0.72
C SER A 44 0.12 10.67 -0.35
N ARG A 45 1.10 9.83 -0.69
CA ARG A 45 1.15 8.41 -0.32
C ARG A 45 0.89 8.19 1.18
N SER A 46 1.52 8.99 2.03
CA SER A 46 1.40 8.90 3.49
C SER A 46 -0.01 9.27 3.97
N ALA A 47 -0.65 10.28 3.36
CA ALA A 47 -2.02 10.63 3.70
C ALA A 47 -3.01 9.51 3.32
N LEU A 48 -2.86 8.94 2.12
CA LEU A 48 -3.68 7.81 1.65
C LEU A 48 -3.49 6.57 2.53
N HIS A 49 -2.23 6.24 2.88
CA HIS A 49 -1.94 5.12 3.75
C HIS A 49 -2.59 5.27 5.13
N ARG A 50 -2.47 6.45 5.75
CA ARG A 50 -3.11 6.73 7.06
C ARG A 50 -4.63 6.70 6.97
N CYS A 51 -5.21 7.18 5.87
CA CYS A 51 -6.65 7.06 5.59
C CYS A 51 -7.06 5.58 5.58
N PHE A 52 -6.42 4.73 4.77
CA PHE A 52 -6.75 3.32 4.70
C PHE A 52 -6.51 2.57 6.01
N GLN A 53 -5.48 2.95 6.78
CA GLN A 53 -5.22 2.37 8.09
C GLN A 53 -6.33 2.72 9.10
N ARG A 54 -6.83 3.96 9.09
CA ARG A 54 -7.95 4.40 9.93
C ARG A 54 -9.25 3.65 9.62
N HIS A 55 -9.47 3.35 8.34
CA HIS A 55 -10.63 2.59 7.85
C HIS A 55 -10.47 1.06 7.88
N GLY A 56 -9.32 0.56 8.35
CA GLY A 56 -9.05 -0.87 8.44
C GLY A 56 -8.86 -1.59 7.09
N ILE A 57 -8.70 -0.84 6.00
CA ILE A 57 -8.58 -1.37 4.62
C ILE A 57 -7.16 -1.28 4.05
N SER A 58 -6.16 -0.99 4.90
CA SER A 58 -4.74 -0.96 4.50
C SER A 58 -4.27 -2.32 3.97
N ARG A 59 -4.77 -3.41 4.57
CA ARG A 59 -4.55 -4.77 4.07
C ARG A 59 -5.63 -5.13 3.07
N LEU A 60 -5.20 -5.60 1.90
CA LEU A 60 -6.09 -6.24 0.92
C LEU A 60 -6.64 -7.55 1.52
N PRO A 61 -7.92 -7.88 1.29
CA PRO A 61 -8.42 -9.20 1.60
C PRO A 61 -7.56 -10.22 0.84
N LEU A 62 -7.15 -11.30 1.51
CA LEU A 62 -6.55 -12.43 0.83
C LEU A 62 -7.65 -13.00 -0.08
N THR A 63 -7.59 -12.70 -1.38
CA THR A 63 -8.36 -13.43 -2.39
C THR A 63 -8.07 -14.93 -2.21
N GLU A 64 -9.03 -15.79 -2.52
CA GLU A 64 -8.89 -17.25 -2.38
C GLU A 64 -7.69 -17.81 -3.19
N ASP A 65 -7.24 -17.08 -4.23
CA ASP A 65 -6.01 -17.34 -5.01
C ASP A 65 -4.71 -16.87 -4.35
N GLY A 66 -4.82 -16.11 -3.26
CA GLY A 66 -3.75 -15.41 -2.55
C GLY A 66 -3.37 -16.09 -1.23
N ALA A 67 -3.43 -17.42 -1.17
CA ALA A 67 -2.69 -18.19 -0.17
C ALA A 67 -1.20 -17.90 -0.38
N SER A 68 -0.74 -16.76 0.18
CA SER A 68 0.65 -16.35 0.19
C SER A 68 1.45 -17.58 0.56
N ALA A 69 2.31 -18.03 -0.38
CA ALA A 69 3.05 -19.27 -0.25
C ALA A 69 3.59 -19.36 1.19
N PRO A 70 3.42 -20.50 1.88
CA PRO A 70 3.70 -20.61 3.30
C PRO A 70 5.05 -19.96 3.59
N LYS A 71 5.05 -18.94 4.45
CA LYS A 71 6.23 -18.12 4.75
C LYS A 71 7.38 -19.05 5.11
N LYS A 72 8.33 -19.24 4.20
CA LYS A 72 9.52 -20.06 4.45
C LYS A 72 10.47 -19.24 5.31
N ARG A 73 11.12 -19.90 6.26
CA ARG A 73 12.24 -19.28 6.98
C ARG A 73 13.41 -19.13 6.01
N PHE A 74 14.18 -18.07 6.17
CA PHE A 74 15.48 -17.97 5.49
C PHE A 74 16.35 -19.17 5.86
N ARG A 75 17.22 -19.56 4.93
CA ARG A 75 18.22 -20.60 5.20
C ARG A 75 19.15 -20.10 6.30
N GLU A 76 19.58 -21.00 7.16
CA GLU A 76 20.56 -20.71 8.20
C GLU A 76 21.94 -20.60 7.57
N TYR A 77 22.58 -19.44 7.70
CA TYR A 77 23.92 -19.18 7.18
C TYR A 77 24.86 -18.80 8.34
N PRO A 78 26.15 -19.19 8.28
CA PRO A 78 27.11 -18.79 9.30
C PRO A 78 27.39 -17.28 9.24
N ILE A 79 28.01 -16.77 10.30
CA ILE A 79 28.40 -15.35 10.39
C ILE A 79 29.33 -15.00 9.21
N GLY A 80 28.98 -13.95 8.46
CA GLY A 80 29.71 -13.51 7.26
C GLY A 80 28.92 -13.57 5.95
N TYR A 81 27.69 -14.10 5.95
CA TYR A 81 26.80 -14.13 4.79
C TYR A 81 25.71 -13.05 4.90
N LEU A 82 25.49 -12.28 3.83
CA LEU A 82 24.41 -11.30 3.70
C LEU A 82 23.41 -11.78 2.64
N HIS A 83 22.14 -11.91 3.03
CA HIS A 83 21.06 -12.17 2.08
C HIS A 83 20.55 -10.84 1.50
N VAL A 84 20.56 -10.72 0.18
CA VAL A 84 20.01 -9.55 -0.52
C VAL A 84 18.98 -10.06 -1.53
N ASP A 85 17.72 -9.75 -1.27
CA ASP A 85 16.63 -9.99 -2.20
C ASP A 85 16.52 -8.80 -3.15
N PHE A 86 16.59 -9.06 -4.45
CA PHE A 86 16.34 -8.06 -5.49
C PHE A 86 14.96 -8.31 -6.10
N ALA A 87 14.12 -7.28 -6.11
CA ALA A 87 12.86 -7.28 -6.84
C ALA A 87 13.01 -6.31 -8.02
N GLU A 88 12.96 -6.83 -9.24
CA GLU A 88 12.96 -6.05 -10.47
C GLU A 88 11.50 -5.66 -10.80
N MET A 89 11.22 -4.37 -11.01
CA MET A 89 9.92 -3.92 -11.52
C MET A 89 10.05 -3.60 -13.01
N GLN A 90 9.22 -4.23 -13.84
CA GLN A 90 9.11 -3.90 -15.26
C GLN A 90 8.08 -2.78 -15.45
N THR A 91 8.53 -1.63 -15.97
CA THR A 91 7.66 -0.55 -16.45
C THR A 91 7.64 -0.55 -17.99
N GLU A 92 6.63 0.09 -18.58
CA GLU A 92 6.40 0.10 -20.04
C GLU A 92 7.55 0.73 -20.85
N GLU A 93 8.43 1.50 -20.22
CA GLU A 93 9.59 2.16 -20.85
C GLU A 93 10.92 1.37 -20.72
N GLY A 94 10.90 0.16 -20.15
CA GLY A 94 12.07 -0.73 -20.06
C GLY A 94 12.75 -0.80 -18.68
N ARG A 95 13.75 -1.67 -18.57
CA ARG A 95 14.47 -2.05 -17.33
C ARG A 95 15.17 -0.86 -16.65
N GLN A 96 14.99 -0.71 -15.34
CA GLN A 96 15.83 0.13 -14.46
C GLN A 96 16.37 -0.68 -13.29
#